data_AF-A0AAC9J0E4-F1
#
_entry.id   AF-A0AAC9J0E4-F1
#
_cell.length_a   1.000
_cell.length_b   1.000
_cell.length_c   1.000
_cell.angle_alpha   90.00
_cell.angle_beta   90.00
_cell.angle_gamma   90.00
#
_symmetry.space_group_name_H-M   'P 1'
#
loop_
_entity.id
_entity.type
_entity.pdbx_description
1 polymer ?
#
loop_
_entity_poly.entity_id
_entity_poly.type
_entity_poly.pdbx_seq_one_letter_code
_entity_poly.pdbx_strand_id
1 'polypeptide(L)'
;MKKFIWIFAIFLVLSYLAGCSNEQTSTSIKVNESDLSEREEAILLSTAEQSFIFDFKADPSYKEVELWLDKYEFGKKTEKVNHLISDIKEKGYLMFAISKDAGEQEMSVFNVGVFSNGGTSDLTNAERIGEKGLKNMSSVWATNPFLSEQVKEEIILSSICYKSGDGSMHSLSEDFYRDVEGNLETIKKYDAVYLLKAKFNKTKSQ
;
A
#
# COMPACT_ATOMS: atom_id res chain seq x y z
N MET A 1 44.19 -49.37 14.23
CA MET A 1 44.27 -47.90 14.13
C MET A 1 43.57 -47.32 12.88
N LYS A 2 43.68 -47.94 11.68
CA LYS A 2 43.00 -47.43 10.45
C LYS A 2 41.44 -47.39 10.52
N LYS A 3 40.81 -48.31 11.26
CA LYS A 3 39.34 -48.36 11.42
C LYS A 3 38.78 -47.25 12.33
N PHE A 4 39.56 -46.77 13.29
CA PHE A 4 39.16 -45.65 14.18
C PHE A 4 39.27 -44.29 13.48
N ILE A 5 40.23 -44.13 12.57
CA ILE A 5 40.40 -42.91 11.76
C ILE A 5 39.19 -42.71 10.83
N TRP A 6 38.61 -43.79 10.29
CA TRP A 6 37.41 -43.72 9.46
C TRP A 6 36.16 -43.31 10.24
N ILE A 7 36.01 -43.78 11.48
CA ILE A 7 34.88 -43.40 12.35
C ILE A 7 34.98 -41.92 12.75
N PHE A 8 36.19 -41.44 13.03
CA PHE A 8 36.41 -40.03 13.38
C PHE A 8 36.19 -39.08 12.20
N ALA A 9 36.54 -39.50 10.97
CA ALA A 9 36.28 -38.73 9.75
C ALA A 9 34.77 -38.60 9.44
N ILE A 10 33.97 -39.65 9.71
CA ILE A 10 32.51 -39.61 9.53
C ILE A 10 31.85 -38.67 10.55
N PHE A 11 32.33 -38.65 11.80
CA PHE A 11 31.81 -37.77 12.85
C PHE A 11 32.16 -36.29 12.61
N LEU A 12 33.32 -36.02 12.00
CA LEU A 12 33.73 -34.67 11.62
C LEU A 12 32.92 -34.13 10.43
N VAL A 13 32.51 -34.98 9.49
CA VAL A 13 31.66 -34.58 8.36
C VAL A 13 30.21 -34.31 8.78
N LEU A 14 29.70 -35.02 9.79
CA LEU A 14 28.34 -34.80 10.32
C LEU A 14 28.21 -33.50 11.13
N SER A 15 29.30 -32.97 11.69
CA SER A 15 29.27 -31.73 12.47
C SER A 15 29.32 -30.46 11.61
N TYR A 16 29.65 -30.55 10.31
CA TYR A 16 29.52 -29.43 9.37
C TYR A 16 28.13 -29.31 8.72
N LEU A 17 27.23 -30.28 8.91
CA LEU A 17 25.83 -30.18 8.46
C LEU A 17 24.90 -29.48 9.44
N ALA A 18 25.39 -29.06 10.62
CA ALA A 18 24.74 -28.03 11.42
C ALA A 18 24.99 -26.64 10.80
N GLY A 19 24.76 -26.52 9.50
CA GLY A 19 24.70 -25.23 8.81
C GLY A 19 23.50 -24.47 9.33
N CYS A 20 23.71 -23.19 9.60
CA CYS A 20 22.72 -22.21 10.04
C CYS A 20 21.32 -22.56 9.52
N SER A 21 20.46 -23.04 10.43
CA SER A 21 19.05 -22.74 10.29
C SER A 21 18.97 -21.22 10.46
N ASN A 22 19.10 -20.50 9.34
CA ASN A 22 18.37 -19.27 9.22
C ASN A 22 16.92 -19.69 9.43
N GLU A 23 16.47 -19.62 10.68
CA GLU A 23 15.09 -19.26 10.93
C GLU A 23 14.93 -17.93 10.18
N GLN A 24 14.53 -18.05 8.92
CA GLN A 24 13.69 -17.06 8.29
C GLN A 24 12.48 -17.01 9.21
N THR A 25 12.61 -16.22 10.27
CA THR A 25 11.49 -15.64 10.98
C THR A 25 10.78 -14.86 9.89
N SER A 26 9.80 -15.52 9.28
CA SER A 26 8.93 -14.95 8.26
C SER A 26 8.22 -13.77 8.91
N THR A 27 8.86 -12.60 8.90
CA THR A 27 8.28 -11.37 9.38
C THR A 27 7.10 -11.08 8.46
N SER A 28 5.90 -11.37 8.96
CA SER A 28 4.68 -11.30 8.16
C SER A 28 3.99 -9.97 8.41
N ILE A 29 3.76 -9.23 7.33
CA ILE A 29 2.79 -8.15 7.28
C ILE A 29 1.53 -8.74 6.64
N LYS A 30 0.37 -8.49 7.23
CA LYS A 30 -0.93 -8.78 6.65
C LYS A 30 -1.70 -7.47 6.53
N VAL A 31 -2.25 -7.20 5.37
CA VAL A 31 -3.13 -6.05 5.14
C VAL A 31 -4.42 -6.59 4.53
N ASN A 32 -5.57 -6.09 4.95
CA ASN A 32 -6.85 -6.43 4.33
C ASN A 32 -7.70 -5.16 4.25
N GLU A 33 -8.61 -5.12 3.30
CA GLU A 33 -9.69 -4.12 3.34
C GLU A 33 -10.50 -4.31 4.62
N SER A 34 -10.80 -3.22 5.31
CA SER A 34 -11.52 -3.27 6.58
C SER A 34 -12.99 -3.61 6.35
N ASP A 35 -13.54 -4.47 7.20
CA ASP A 35 -14.97 -4.77 7.25
C ASP A 35 -15.68 -3.69 8.07
N LEU A 36 -16.25 -2.70 7.38
CA LEU A 36 -16.87 -1.53 8.01
C LEU A 36 -18.29 -1.87 8.47
N SER A 37 -18.65 -1.37 9.64
CA SER A 37 -20.06 -1.40 10.07
C SER A 37 -20.91 -0.42 9.27
N GLU A 38 -22.22 -0.68 9.20
CA GLU A 38 -23.19 0.24 8.56
C GLU A 38 -23.07 1.68 9.06
N ARG A 39 -22.73 1.84 10.35
CA ARG A 39 -22.54 3.17 10.96
C ARG A 39 -21.27 3.85 10.44
N GLU A 40 -20.16 3.13 10.32
CA GLU A 40 -18.90 3.66 9.81
C GLU A 40 -19.02 4.02 8.33
N GLU A 41 -19.67 3.14 7.53
CA GLU A 41 -20.00 3.41 6.14
C GLU A 41 -20.86 4.67 5.99
N ALA A 42 -21.92 4.82 6.79
CA ALA A 42 -22.77 6.00 6.74
C ALA A 42 -22.00 7.30 7.05
N ILE A 43 -21.06 7.27 8.00
CA ILE A 43 -20.21 8.41 8.32
C ILE A 43 -19.28 8.75 7.15
N LEU A 44 -18.61 7.74 6.57
CA LEU A 44 -17.72 7.93 5.41
C LEU A 44 -18.49 8.45 4.19
N LEU A 45 -19.63 7.83 3.86
CA LEU A 45 -20.49 8.26 2.76
C LEU A 45 -21.07 9.66 2.95
N SER A 46 -21.11 10.20 4.17
CA SER A 46 -21.55 11.58 4.42
C SER A 46 -20.45 12.62 4.23
N THR A 47 -19.17 12.24 4.35
CA THR A 47 -18.03 13.16 4.41
C THR A 47 -17.06 13.02 3.23
N ALA A 48 -16.93 11.81 2.69
CA ALA A 48 -16.02 11.45 1.63
C ALA A 48 -16.76 11.11 0.33
N GLU A 49 -16.21 11.54 -0.80
CA GLU A 49 -16.60 11.09 -2.13
C GLU A 49 -16.17 9.63 -2.33
N GLN A 50 -14.96 9.31 -1.88
CA GLN A 50 -14.39 7.97 -1.90
C GLN A 50 -13.51 7.75 -0.68
N SER A 51 -13.52 6.54 -0.12
CA SER A 51 -12.65 6.15 0.98
C SER A 51 -12.11 4.74 0.79
N PHE A 52 -10.90 4.48 1.29
CA PHE A 52 -10.34 3.14 1.45
C PHE A 52 -9.80 3.00 2.86
N ILE A 53 -10.23 1.97 3.57
CA ILE A 53 -9.77 1.65 4.92
C ILE A 53 -9.16 0.26 4.89
N PHE A 54 -7.96 0.12 5.44
CA PHE A 54 -7.22 -1.13 5.45
C PHE A 54 -6.75 -1.49 6.84
N ASP A 55 -7.17 -2.64 7.35
CA ASP A 55 -6.63 -3.20 8.58
C ASP A 55 -5.26 -3.80 8.30
N PHE A 56 -4.30 -3.52 9.17
CA PHE A 56 -2.99 -4.17 9.12
C PHE A 56 -2.67 -4.90 10.41
N LYS A 57 -1.92 -5.98 10.25
CA LYS A 57 -1.21 -6.68 11.31
C LYS A 57 0.24 -6.88 10.91
N ALA A 58 1.15 -6.33 11.70
CA ALA A 58 2.58 -6.40 11.49
C ALA A 58 3.26 -7.14 12.65
N ASP A 59 4.35 -7.82 12.33
CA ASP A 59 5.27 -8.35 13.35
C ASP A 59 5.87 -7.21 14.20
N PRO A 60 6.14 -7.41 15.50
CA PRO A 60 6.71 -6.37 16.37
C PRO A 60 8.04 -5.77 15.89
N SER A 61 8.77 -6.42 14.98
CA SER A 61 9.98 -5.85 14.37
C SER A 61 9.71 -4.65 13.46
N TYR A 62 8.49 -4.51 12.92
CA TYR A 62 8.06 -3.33 12.18
C TYR A 62 7.60 -2.25 13.15
N LYS A 63 8.18 -1.07 13.03
CA LYS A 63 7.92 0.06 13.94
C LYS A 63 7.34 1.27 13.25
N GLU A 64 7.43 1.32 11.93
CA GLU A 64 7.02 2.47 11.14
C GLU A 64 6.29 2.00 9.89
N VAL A 65 5.31 2.79 9.45
CA VAL A 65 4.70 2.68 8.13
C VAL A 65 4.80 4.01 7.40
N GLU A 66 5.19 3.94 6.13
CA GLU A 66 5.05 5.03 5.17
C GLU A 66 3.77 4.79 4.37
N LEU A 67 2.93 5.81 4.22
CA LEU A 67 1.71 5.80 3.41
C LEU A 67 1.78 6.98 2.43
N TRP A 68 1.58 6.75 1.13
CA TRP A 68 1.64 7.81 0.12
C TRP A 68 0.86 7.44 -1.14
N LEU A 69 0.68 8.40 -2.05
CA LEU A 69 0.17 8.16 -3.39
C LEU A 69 1.28 8.36 -4.42
N ASP A 70 1.55 7.34 -5.23
CA ASP A 70 2.30 7.54 -6.47
C ASP A 70 1.33 8.16 -7.49
N LYS A 71 1.64 9.37 -7.97
CA LYS A 71 0.88 10.04 -9.03
C LYS A 71 1.49 9.75 -10.41
N TYR A 72 0.63 9.46 -11.37
CA TYR A 72 0.97 9.34 -12.77
C TYR A 72 0.08 10.26 -13.60
N GLU A 73 0.68 11.04 -14.50
CA GLU A 73 -0.05 11.86 -15.47
C GLU A 73 0.30 11.38 -16.87
N PHE A 74 -0.70 11.03 -17.66
CA PHE A 74 -0.54 10.45 -19.00
C PHE A 74 0.49 9.28 -19.02
N GLY A 75 0.43 8.45 -17.97
CA GLY A 75 1.31 7.30 -17.74
C GLY A 75 2.75 7.62 -17.35
N LYS A 76 3.10 8.87 -17.07
CA LYS A 76 4.41 9.26 -16.54
C LYS A 76 4.30 9.49 -15.04
N LYS A 77 5.17 8.82 -14.27
CA LYS A 77 5.27 9.06 -12.83
C LYS A 77 5.73 10.50 -12.60
N THR A 78 5.03 11.22 -11.73
CA THR A 78 5.41 12.56 -11.30
C THR A 78 6.09 12.47 -9.93
N GLU A 79 5.40 12.82 -8.85
CA GLU A 79 5.92 12.82 -7.49
C GLU A 79 5.06 12.00 -6.52
N LYS A 80 5.59 11.76 -5.32
CA LYS A 80 4.81 11.19 -4.22
C LYS A 80 3.93 12.29 -3.64
N VAL A 81 2.63 12.04 -3.59
CA VAL A 81 1.65 12.93 -2.97
C VAL A 81 1.26 12.35 -1.61
N ASN A 82 1.00 13.22 -0.63
CA ASN A 82 0.56 12.84 0.72
C ASN A 82 1.45 11.78 1.38
N HIS A 83 2.77 12.00 1.37
CA HIS A 83 3.71 11.09 2.02
C HIS A 83 3.69 11.29 3.53
N LEU A 84 3.05 10.35 4.22
CA LEU A 84 2.94 10.28 5.68
C LEU A 84 3.84 9.16 6.19
N ILE A 85 4.61 9.44 7.23
CA ILE A 85 5.40 8.45 7.97
C ILE A 85 4.88 8.44 9.40
N SER A 86 4.60 7.26 9.94
CA SER A 86 4.00 7.12 11.26
C SER A 86 4.51 5.90 12.00
N ASP A 87 4.73 6.05 13.30
CA ASP A 87 5.04 4.94 14.20
C ASP A 87 3.83 4.01 14.35
N ILE A 88 4.08 2.71 14.34
CA ILE A 88 3.07 1.68 14.48
C ILE A 88 3.39 0.68 15.57
N LYS A 89 2.33 0.06 16.08
CA LYS A 89 2.39 -1.21 16.82
C LYS A 89 1.91 -2.36 15.95
N GLU A 90 1.72 -3.53 16.54
CA GLU A 90 1.42 -4.77 15.81
C GLU A 90 0.11 -4.73 15.02
N LYS A 91 -0.82 -3.83 15.35
CA LYS A 91 -2.11 -3.71 14.68
C LYS A 91 -2.58 -2.26 14.58
N GLY A 92 -3.33 -1.98 13.53
CA GLY A 92 -3.95 -0.69 13.28
C GLY A 92 -4.70 -0.71 11.95
N TYR A 93 -5.06 0.48 11.48
CA TYR A 93 -5.64 0.67 10.16
C TYR A 93 -5.01 1.86 9.42
N LEU A 94 -5.01 1.76 8.10
CA LEU A 94 -4.61 2.81 7.18
C LEU A 94 -5.88 3.38 6.55
N MET A 95 -5.92 4.69 6.36
CA MET A 95 -7.05 5.39 5.76
C MET A 95 -6.59 6.24 4.60
N PHE A 96 -7.35 6.19 3.52
CA PHE A 96 -7.36 7.23 2.49
C PHE A 96 -8.80 7.69 2.26
N ALA A 97 -9.03 8.98 2.13
CA ALA A 97 -10.33 9.52 1.77
C ALA A 97 -10.21 10.79 0.91
N ILE A 98 -11.11 10.92 -0.06
CA ILE A 98 -11.30 12.13 -0.86
C ILE A 98 -12.53 12.85 -0.30
N SER A 99 -12.40 14.09 0.15
CA SER A 99 -13.53 14.86 0.70
C SER A 99 -14.56 15.19 -0.38
N LYS A 100 -15.86 15.18 -0.04
CA LYS A 100 -16.93 15.61 -0.97
C LYS A 100 -16.88 17.09 -1.31
N ASP A 101 -16.54 17.92 -0.32
CA ASP A 101 -16.45 19.37 -0.47
C ASP A 101 -14.98 19.77 -0.55
N ALA A 102 -14.41 19.67 -1.75
CA ALA A 102 -13.35 20.60 -2.09
C ALA A 102 -14.05 21.92 -2.43
N GLY A 103 -13.68 23.03 -1.77
CA GLY A 103 -14.33 24.33 -1.98
C GLY A 103 -14.31 24.81 -3.44
N GLU A 104 -14.68 26.06 -3.69
CA GLU A 104 -14.83 26.67 -5.04
C GLU A 104 -13.60 26.56 -6.00
N GLN A 105 -12.50 25.96 -5.55
CA GLN A 105 -11.27 25.73 -6.28
C GLN A 105 -11.26 24.26 -6.73
N GLU A 106 -11.17 24.01 -8.04
CA GLU A 106 -11.20 22.72 -8.78
C GLU A 106 -10.13 21.67 -8.34
N MET A 107 -9.92 21.50 -7.05
CA MET A 107 -8.96 20.65 -6.38
C MET A 107 -9.70 19.47 -5.75
N SER A 108 -9.02 18.38 -5.48
CA SER A 108 -9.47 17.31 -4.60
C SER A 108 -8.78 17.45 -3.26
N VAL A 109 -9.51 17.24 -2.16
CA VAL A 109 -8.90 17.18 -0.84
C VAL A 109 -8.65 15.73 -0.47
N PHE A 110 -7.38 15.33 -0.45
CA PHE A 110 -6.95 13.99 -0.09
C PHE A 110 -6.53 13.96 1.37
N ASN A 111 -7.11 13.03 2.11
CA ASN A 111 -6.80 12.75 3.50
C ASN A 111 -6.15 11.37 3.57
N VAL A 112 -4.97 11.28 4.18
CA VAL A 112 -4.31 10.01 4.52
C VAL A 112 -4.16 9.92 6.02
N GLY A 113 -4.28 8.72 6.56
CA GLY A 113 -4.13 8.50 7.99
C GLY A 113 -3.58 7.12 8.33
N VAL A 114 -2.82 7.07 9.42
CA VAL A 114 -2.33 5.86 10.06
C VAL A 114 -2.83 5.89 11.50
N PHE A 115 -3.53 4.83 11.89
CA PHE A 115 -4.14 4.73 13.21
C PHE A 115 -3.73 3.42 13.85
N SER A 116 -2.96 3.49 14.93
CA SER A 116 -2.50 2.30 15.64
C SER A 116 -2.42 2.57 17.14
N ASN A 117 -2.24 1.49 17.92
CA ASN A 117 -1.94 1.65 19.35
C ASN A 117 -0.57 2.31 19.62
N GLY A 118 0.25 2.52 18.59
CA GLY A 118 1.51 3.26 18.65
C GLY A 118 1.30 4.77 18.53
N GLY A 119 0.19 5.21 17.92
CA GLY A 119 -0.12 6.60 17.69
C GLY A 119 -1.12 6.77 16.56
N THR A 120 -1.58 8.01 16.40
CA THR A 120 -2.37 8.46 15.27
C THR A 120 -1.55 9.50 14.52
N SER A 121 -1.49 9.39 13.20
CA SER A 121 -0.93 10.42 12.34
C SER A 121 -1.81 10.56 11.11
N ASP A 122 -2.05 11.80 10.69
CA ASP A 122 -2.85 12.12 9.54
C ASP A 122 -2.27 13.31 8.78
N LEU A 123 -2.60 13.38 7.50
CA LEU A 123 -2.20 14.46 6.62
C LEU A 123 -3.32 14.73 5.61
N THR A 124 -3.65 16.01 5.48
CA THR A 124 -4.58 16.50 4.45
C THR A 124 -3.82 17.35 3.45
N ASN A 125 -4.09 17.15 2.17
CA ASN A 125 -3.54 17.96 1.09
C ASN A 125 -4.61 18.24 0.03
N ALA A 126 -4.51 19.40 -0.62
CA ALA A 126 -5.31 19.72 -1.78
C ALA A 126 -4.51 19.41 -3.06
N GLU A 127 -5.09 18.65 -3.97
CA GLU A 127 -4.45 18.16 -5.19
C GLU A 127 -5.25 18.57 -6.42
N ARG A 128 -4.60 19.14 -7.44
CA ARG A 128 -5.25 19.38 -8.72
C ARG A 128 -5.20 18.11 -9.56
N ILE A 129 -6.36 17.55 -9.87
CA ILE A 129 -6.45 16.36 -10.72
C ILE A 129 -6.45 16.78 -12.20
N GLY A 130 -5.38 16.42 -12.91
CA GLY A 130 -5.18 16.77 -14.31
C GLY A 130 -5.01 18.27 -14.56
N GLU A 131 -4.67 18.65 -15.79
CA GLU A 131 -4.41 20.05 -16.14
C GLU A 131 -5.66 20.94 -15.99
N LYS A 132 -6.85 20.38 -16.23
CA LYS A 132 -8.14 21.09 -16.23
C LYS A 132 -8.91 20.99 -14.90
N GLY A 133 -8.36 20.31 -13.89
CA GLY A 133 -9.05 20.06 -12.63
C GLY A 133 -10.15 18.99 -12.77
N LEU A 134 -10.82 18.69 -11.66
CA LEU A 134 -11.85 17.63 -11.53
C LEU A 134 -13.06 17.79 -12.46
N LYS A 135 -13.32 19.01 -12.96
CA LYS A 135 -14.55 19.34 -13.67
C LYS A 135 -14.63 18.55 -14.99
N ASN A 136 -15.71 17.79 -15.17
CA ASN A 136 -15.96 16.90 -16.31
C ASN A 136 -14.97 15.71 -16.42
N MET A 137 -14.31 15.33 -15.33
CA MET A 137 -13.59 14.06 -15.27
C MET A 137 -14.50 12.96 -14.72
N SER A 138 -14.38 11.78 -15.30
CA SER A 138 -14.93 10.56 -14.72
C SER A 138 -13.82 9.83 -13.96
N SER A 139 -14.19 9.07 -12.93
CA SER A 139 -13.26 8.29 -12.12
C SER A 139 -13.71 6.83 -11.99
N VAL A 140 -12.74 5.94 -11.88
CA VAL A 140 -12.93 4.54 -11.46
C VAL A 140 -11.87 4.19 -10.45
N TRP A 141 -12.20 3.31 -9.53
CA TRP A 141 -11.30 2.88 -8.48
C TRP A 141 -11.37 1.39 -8.25
N ALA A 142 -10.34 0.85 -7.61
CA ALA A 142 -10.30 -0.53 -7.17
C ALA A 142 -9.31 -0.70 -6.02
N THR A 143 -9.68 -1.59 -5.11
CA THR A 143 -8.80 -2.16 -4.08
C THR A 143 -7.95 -3.27 -4.71
N ASN A 144 -6.70 -3.40 -4.30
CA ASN A 144 -5.83 -4.49 -4.76
C ASN A 144 -6.42 -5.84 -4.28
N PRO A 145 -6.73 -6.80 -5.18
CA PRO A 145 -7.33 -8.08 -4.78
C PRO A 145 -6.35 -8.99 -4.02
N PHE A 146 -5.05 -8.68 -4.04
CA PHE A 146 -3.99 -9.50 -3.44
C PHE A 146 -3.50 -9.00 -2.08
N LEU A 147 -4.26 -8.11 -1.42
CA LEU A 147 -3.90 -7.59 -0.09
C LEU A 147 -3.66 -8.70 0.94
N SER A 148 -4.46 -9.77 0.88
CA SER A 148 -4.40 -10.90 1.82
C SER A 148 -3.24 -11.88 1.56
N GLU A 149 -2.58 -11.78 0.39
CA GLU A 149 -1.34 -12.53 0.11
C GLU A 149 -0.20 -11.98 0.99
N GLN A 150 0.80 -12.80 1.33
CA GLN A 150 1.89 -12.35 2.21
C GLN A 150 2.64 -11.17 1.56
N VAL A 151 2.52 -10.01 2.19
CA VAL A 151 2.95 -8.75 1.60
C VAL A 151 4.47 -8.59 1.72
N LYS A 152 5.11 -8.08 0.66
CA LYS A 152 6.47 -7.53 0.73
C LYS A 152 6.50 -6.33 1.70
N GLU A 153 7.68 -5.75 1.95
CA GLU A 153 7.77 -4.54 2.77
C GLU A 153 6.96 -3.37 2.16
N GLU A 154 6.78 -3.32 0.84
CA GLU A 154 5.99 -2.32 0.11
C GLU A 154 4.81 -2.96 -0.65
N ILE A 155 3.65 -2.30 -0.63
CA ILE A 155 2.41 -2.76 -1.24
C ILE A 155 1.63 -1.63 -1.90
N ILE A 156 0.95 -1.93 -3.01
CA ILE A 156 -0.13 -1.09 -3.54
C ILE A 156 -1.44 -1.52 -2.89
N LEU A 157 -2.11 -0.58 -2.23
CA LEU A 157 -3.35 -0.79 -1.53
C LEU A 157 -4.56 -0.65 -2.44
N SER A 158 -4.59 0.42 -3.23
CA SER A 158 -5.68 0.73 -4.15
C SER A 158 -5.20 1.61 -5.30
N SER A 159 -6.07 1.76 -6.30
CA SER A 159 -5.85 2.68 -7.43
C SER A 159 -7.08 3.53 -7.68
N ILE A 160 -6.86 4.76 -8.13
CA ILE A 160 -7.90 5.67 -8.62
C ILE A 160 -7.45 6.19 -9.97
N CYS A 161 -8.29 6.03 -10.98
CA CYS A 161 -8.00 6.43 -12.35
C CYS A 161 -9.01 7.49 -12.79
N TYR A 162 -8.50 8.58 -13.36
CA TYR A 162 -9.30 9.71 -13.86
C TYR A 162 -9.13 9.88 -15.36
N LYS A 163 -10.23 10.19 -16.04
CA LYS A 163 -10.24 10.44 -17.49
C LYS A 163 -11.22 11.54 -17.83
N SER A 164 -10.81 12.47 -18.68
CA SER A 164 -11.67 13.49 -19.27
C SER A 164 -12.33 12.99 -20.56
N GLY A 165 -13.52 13.52 -20.84
CA GLY A 165 -14.27 13.23 -22.06
C GLY A 165 -14.97 11.88 -22.08
N ASP A 166 -15.50 11.54 -23.26
CA ASP A 166 -16.43 10.42 -23.43
C ASP A 166 -15.66 9.14 -23.76
N GLY A 167 -15.79 8.11 -22.92
CA GLY A 167 -15.19 6.81 -23.17
C GLY A 167 -15.39 5.85 -22.01
N SER A 168 -15.40 4.55 -22.31
CA SER A 168 -15.52 3.53 -21.26
C SER A 168 -14.30 3.57 -20.35
N MET A 169 -14.55 3.53 -19.04
CA MET A 169 -13.55 3.37 -18.01
C MET A 169 -13.72 2.02 -17.35
N HIS A 170 -12.59 1.38 -17.05
CA HIS A 170 -12.52 0.14 -16.30
C HIS A 170 -11.48 0.34 -15.21
N SER A 171 -11.61 -0.32 -14.07
CA SER A 171 -10.53 -0.33 -13.09
C SER A 171 -9.29 -1.05 -13.65
N LEU A 172 -8.14 -0.88 -13.01
CA LEU A 172 -6.92 -1.59 -13.40
C LEU A 172 -7.13 -3.10 -13.22
N SER A 173 -6.56 -3.89 -14.12
CA SER A 173 -6.67 -5.35 -14.04
C SER A 173 -5.85 -5.90 -12.88
N GLU A 174 -6.15 -7.12 -12.47
CA GLU A 174 -5.37 -7.83 -11.46
C GLU A 174 -3.87 -7.92 -11.83
N ASP A 175 -3.57 -8.16 -13.11
CA ASP A 175 -2.20 -8.23 -13.63
C ASP A 175 -1.39 -6.95 -13.35
N PHE A 176 -2.04 -5.79 -13.34
CA PHE A 176 -1.38 -4.53 -13.01
C PHE A 176 -0.84 -4.52 -11.57
N TYR A 177 -1.59 -5.07 -10.61
CA TYR A 177 -1.16 -5.14 -9.22
C TYR A 177 -0.05 -6.18 -8.99
N ARG A 178 0.07 -7.18 -9.88
CA ARG A 178 1.14 -8.19 -9.82
C ARG A 178 2.46 -7.68 -10.42
N ASP A 179 2.39 -6.90 -11.48
CA ASP A 179 3.54 -6.34 -12.19
C ASP A 179 3.21 -4.93 -12.72
N VAL A 180 3.50 -3.92 -11.91
CA VAL A 180 3.19 -2.52 -12.23
C VAL A 180 4.04 -2.06 -13.41
N GLU A 181 5.34 -2.30 -13.33
CA GLU A 181 6.33 -1.88 -14.31
C GLU A 181 6.05 -2.50 -15.68
N GLY A 182 5.71 -3.79 -15.74
CA GLY A 182 5.35 -4.49 -16.98
C GLY A 182 4.00 -4.05 -17.57
N ASN A 183 3.12 -3.47 -16.76
CA ASN A 183 1.78 -3.05 -17.17
C ASN A 183 1.58 -1.53 -17.21
N LEU A 184 2.64 -0.71 -17.18
CA LEU A 184 2.54 0.76 -17.23
C LEU A 184 1.83 1.30 -18.49
N GLU A 185 1.80 0.55 -19.59
CA GLU A 185 1.03 0.95 -20.78
C GLU A 185 -0.47 1.08 -20.47
N THR A 186 -0.99 0.31 -19.52
CA THR A 186 -2.41 0.33 -19.14
C THR A 186 -2.84 1.64 -18.51
N ILE A 187 -1.93 2.36 -17.83
CA ILE A 187 -2.25 3.63 -17.16
C ILE A 187 -2.16 4.84 -18.10
N LYS A 188 -1.54 4.70 -19.29
CA LYS A 188 -1.47 5.78 -20.30
C LYS A 188 -2.81 6.16 -20.91
N LYS A 189 -3.83 5.31 -20.77
CA LYS A 189 -5.19 5.55 -21.27
C LYS A 189 -6.02 6.49 -20.38
N TYR A 190 -5.47 6.87 -19.22
CA TYR A 190 -6.06 7.80 -18.27
C TYR A 190 -5.24 9.09 -18.23
N ASP A 191 -5.91 10.18 -17.86
CA ASP A 191 -5.28 11.48 -17.72
C ASP A 191 -4.44 11.53 -16.44
N ALA A 192 -4.99 10.96 -15.35
CA ALA A 192 -4.29 10.81 -14.08
C ALA A 192 -4.59 9.44 -13.44
N VAL A 193 -3.56 8.83 -12.84
CA VAL A 193 -3.69 7.63 -12.02
C VAL A 193 -2.98 7.85 -10.69
N TYR A 194 -3.67 7.54 -9.61
CA TYR A 194 -3.12 7.58 -8.26
C TYR A 194 -3.08 6.15 -7.72
N LEU A 195 -1.91 5.71 -7.27
CA LEU A 195 -1.73 4.43 -6.60
C LEU A 195 -1.45 4.69 -5.12
N LEU A 196 -2.38 4.30 -4.25
CA LEU A 196 -2.15 4.36 -2.81
C LEU A 196 -1.19 3.23 -2.43
N LYS A 197 -0.10 3.58 -1.76
CA LYS A 197 0.97 2.64 -1.40
C LYS A 197 1.30 2.74 0.06
N ALA A 198 1.62 1.60 0.65
CA ALA A 198 2.16 1.52 1.99
C ALA A 198 3.50 0.77 1.99
N LYS A 199 4.40 1.18 2.88
CA LYS A 199 5.64 0.46 3.15
C LYS A 199 5.88 0.36 4.65
N PHE A 200 6.08 -0.86 5.13
CA PHE A 200 6.34 -1.14 6.54
C PHE A 200 7.84 -1.30 6.74
N ASN A 201 8.40 -0.48 7.62
CA ASN A 201 9.83 -0.43 7.90
C ASN A 201 10.14 -1.06 9.26
N LYS A 202 11.18 -1.89 9.28
CA LYS A 202 11.83 -2.33 10.52
C LYS A 202 12.80 -1.24 10.97
N THR A 203 12.83 -0.92 12.25
CA THR A 203 13.94 -0.11 12.78
C THR A 203 15.21 -0.97 12.73
N LYS A 204 16.28 -0.48 12.11
CA LYS A 204 17.60 -1.10 12.29
C LYS A 204 17.94 -1.01 13.78
N SER A 205 18.17 -2.14 14.43
CA SER A 205 18.81 -2.16 15.74
C SER A 205 20.13 -1.39 15.64
N GLN A 206 20.21 -0.23 16.28
CA GLN A 206 21.49 0.46 16.52
C GLN A 206 22.30 -0.31 17.56
#